data_AF-A0A6J6PZQ6-F1
#
_entry.id   AF-A0A6J6PZQ6-F1
#
_cell.length_a   1.000
_cell.length_b   1.000
_cell.length_c   1.000
_cell.angle_alpha   90.00
_cell.angle_beta   90.00
_cell.angle_gamma   90.00
#
_symmetry.space_group_name_H-M   'P 1'
#
loop_
_entity.id
_entity.type
_entity.pdbx_description
1 polymer ?
#
loop_
_entity_poly.entity_id
_entity_poly.type
_entity_poly.pdbx_seq_one_letter_code
_entity_poly.pdbx_strand_id
1 'polypeptide(L)'
;MTFESTEVTEHSLAGNLSINGVTKPVVFNLEFHGVTTDPYGATRSGFSAAGEILRSEFGISFNAPAGLDGMLVSDKVTIELEIEAVPAE
;
A
#
# COMPACT_ATOMS: atom_id res chain seq x y z
N MET A 1 -8.66 -6.32 -5.45
CA MET A 1 -7.44 -6.53 -4.65
C MET A 1 -7.84 -6.60 -3.19
N THR A 2 -7.08 -7.29 -2.36
CA THR A 2 -7.26 -7.35 -0.90
C THR A 2 -5.91 -7.22 -0.21
N PHE A 3 -5.89 -6.70 1.01
CA PHE A 3 -4.72 -6.68 1.87
C PHE A 3 -5.13 -7.16 3.26
N GLU A 4 -4.37 -8.09 3.82
CA GLU A 4 -4.58 -8.62 5.16
C GLU A 4 -3.28 -8.48 5.95
N SER A 5 -3.29 -7.66 7.01
CA SER A 5 -2.10 -7.43 7.84
C SER A 5 -1.71 -8.69 8.60
N THR A 6 -0.42 -8.99 8.61
CA THR A 6 0.18 -10.08 9.40
C THR A 6 0.94 -9.57 10.60
N GLU A 7 1.53 -8.38 10.51
CA GLU A 7 2.25 -7.73 11.60
C GLU A 7 2.21 -6.21 11.41
N VAL A 8 2.07 -5.48 12.51
CA VAL A 8 2.13 -4.02 12.54
C VAL A 8 3.09 -3.60 13.64
N THR A 9 4.07 -2.76 13.29
CA THR A 9 4.99 -2.13 14.24
C THR A 9 4.86 -0.61 14.15
N GLU A 10 5.63 0.12 14.95
CA GLU A 10 5.66 1.59 14.91
C GLU A 10 6.08 2.14 13.53
N HIS A 11 6.86 1.39 12.76
CA HIS A 11 7.45 1.85 11.50
C HIS A 11 7.15 0.95 10.30
N SER A 12 6.43 -0.16 10.49
CA SER A 12 6.16 -1.10 9.41
C SER A 12 4.75 -1.67 9.47
N LEU A 13 4.18 -1.88 8.28
CA LEU A 13 2.93 -2.57 8.05
C LEU A 13 3.20 -3.75 7.10
N ALA A 14 3.31 -4.95 7.66
CA ALA A 14 3.50 -6.18 6.90
C ALA A 14 2.15 -6.88 6.68
N GLY A 15 1.95 -7.45 5.50
CA GLY A 15 0.75 -8.22 5.22
C GLY A 15 0.74 -8.92 3.88
N ASN A 16 -0.33 -9.66 3.65
CA ASN A 16 -0.57 -10.38 2.41
C ASN A 16 -1.38 -9.50 1.47
N LEU A 17 -0.77 -9.11 0.35
CA LEU A 17 -1.43 -8.40 -0.74
C LEU A 17 -1.88 -9.40 -1.80
N SER A 18 -3.16 -9.36 -2.15
CA SER A 18 -3.72 -10.17 -3.24
C SER A 18 -4.16 -9.29 -4.40
N ILE A 19 -3.55 -9.50 -5.56
CA ILE A 19 -3.87 -8.84 -6.82
C ILE A 19 -4.01 -9.93 -7.89
N ASN A 20 -5.08 -9.86 -8.68
CA ASN A 20 -5.34 -10.80 -9.77
C ASN A 20 -5.26 -12.28 -9.36
N GLY A 21 -5.78 -12.62 -8.17
CA GLY A 21 -5.77 -13.99 -7.63
C GLY A 21 -4.40 -14.48 -7.12
N VAL A 22 -3.33 -13.71 -7.28
CA VAL A 22 -2.00 -14.00 -6.74
C VAL A 22 -1.83 -13.27 -5.41
N THR A 23 -1.39 -14.01 -4.38
CA THR A 23 -1.13 -13.45 -3.04
C THR A 23 0.37 -13.46 -2.75
N LYS A 24 0.89 -12.33 -2.28
CA LYS A 24 2.30 -12.15 -1.93
C LYS A 24 2.44 -11.37 -0.62
N PRO A 25 3.44 -11.70 0.22
CA PRO A 25 3.78 -10.88 1.36
C PRO A 25 4.41 -9.56 0.88
N VAL A 26 3.98 -8.45 1.47
CA VAL A 26 4.52 -7.10 1.23
C VAL A 26 4.73 -6.40 2.57
N VAL A 27 5.65 -5.43 2.58
CA VAL A 27 5.91 -4.57 3.74
C VAL A 27 5.85 -3.13 3.28
N PHE A 28 5.06 -2.33 3.97
CA PHE A 28 5.02 -0.88 3.80
C PHE A 28 5.75 -0.21 4.96
N ASN A 29 6.48 0.86 4.67
CA ASN A 29 7.01 1.76 5.69
C ASN A 29 5.83 2.58 6.23
N LEU A 30 5.59 2.51 7.54
CA LEU A 30 4.47 3.17 8.20
C LEU A 30 4.97 4.43 8.94
N GLU A 31 4.23 5.52 8.80
CA GLU A 31 4.45 6.77 9.54
C GLU A 31 3.17 7.14 10.28
N PHE A 32 3.31 7.53 11.55
CA PHE A 32 2.22 7.97 12.39
C PHE A 32 2.23 9.50 12.52
N HIS A 33 1.12 10.13 12.10
CA HIS A 33 0.96 11.59 12.09
C HIS A 33 0.33 12.14 13.36
N GLY A 34 0.01 11.28 14.32
CA GLY A 34 -0.59 11.67 15.59
C GLY A 34 -2.11 11.46 15.66
N VAL A 35 -2.66 11.92 16.78
CA VAL A 35 -4.11 11.89 17.07
C VAL A 35 -4.60 13.31 17.26
N THR A 36 -5.74 13.66 16.67
CA THR A 36 -6.40 14.95 16.86
C THR A 36 -7.91 14.78 17.02
N THR A 37 -8.57 15.75 17.64
CA THR A 37 -10.03 15.84 17.67
C THR A 37 -10.47 16.71 16.50
N ASP A 38 -11.37 16.20 15.67
CA ASP A 38 -11.92 16.95 14.55
C ASP A 38 -12.90 18.05 15.03
N PRO A 39 -13.29 18.99 14.15
CA PRO A 39 -14.24 20.05 14.49
C PRO A 39 -15.63 19.57 14.92
N TYR A 40 -15.96 18.30 14.69
CA TYR A 40 -17.23 17.66 15.04
C TYR A 40 -17.16 16.85 16.33
N GLY A 41 -16.00 16.86 17.01
CA GLY A 41 -15.78 16.20 18.30
C GLY A 41 -15.31 14.75 18.20
N ALA A 42 -15.09 14.20 17.00
CA ALA A 42 -14.58 12.85 16.84
C ALA A 42 -13.05 12.82 16.99
N THR A 43 -12.54 11.85 17.74
CA THR A 43 -11.09 11.59 17.81
C THR A 43 -10.65 10.86 16.55
N ARG A 44 -9.54 11.28 15.95
CA ARG A 44 -9.00 10.74 14.70
C ARG A 44 -7.51 10.50 14.82
N SER A 45 -7.03 9.40 14.26
CA SER A 45 -5.61 9.06 14.13
C SER A 45 -5.20 9.04 12.66
N GLY A 46 -4.09 9.69 12.34
CA GLY A 46 -3.55 9.77 10.97
C GLY A 46 -2.31 8.91 10.77
N PHE A 47 -2.23 8.21 9.65
CA PHE A 47 -1.06 7.41 9.25
C PHE A 47 -0.81 7.56 7.76
N SER A 48 0.45 7.47 7.34
CA SER A 48 0.78 7.20 5.94
C SER A 48 1.58 5.91 5.84
N ALA A 49 1.49 5.22 4.70
CA ALA A 49 2.33 4.08 4.43
C ALA A 49 2.76 4.01 2.97
N ALA A 50 4.01 3.64 2.72
CA ALA A 50 4.56 3.58 1.36
C ALA A 50 5.39 2.31 1.13
N GLY A 51 5.34 1.79 -0.10
CA GLY A 51 6.11 0.62 -0.50
C GLY A 51 6.09 0.41 -2.01
N GLU A 52 6.89 -0.53 -2.48
CA GLU A 52 7.00 -0.86 -3.90
C GLU A 52 6.69 -2.33 -4.14
N ILE A 53 6.03 -2.62 -5.25
CA ILE A 53 5.80 -3.98 -5.74
C ILE A 53 6.21 -4.09 -7.22
N LEU A 54 6.37 -5.32 -7.70
CA LEU A 54 6.49 -5.62 -9.12
C LEU A 54 5.16 -6.19 -9.62
N ARG A 55 4.52 -5.53 -10.60
CA ARG A 55 3.22 -5.99 -11.12
C ARG A 55 3.32 -7.35 -11.83
N SER A 56 4.48 -7.67 -12.38
CA SER A 56 4.77 -8.97 -12.99
C SER A 56 4.65 -10.13 -11.99
N GLU A 57 4.98 -9.92 -10.72
CA GLU A 57 4.84 -10.94 -9.66
C GLU A 57 3.39 -11.29 -9.33
N PHE A 58 2.45 -10.41 -9.71
CA PHE A 58 1.00 -10.61 -9.60
C PHE A 58 0.36 -11.05 -10.93
N GLY A 59 1.17 -11.48 -11.90
CA GLY A 59 0.70 -11.97 -13.19
C GLY A 59 0.22 -10.87 -14.15
N ILE A 60 0.48 -9.60 -13.86
CA ILE A 60 0.15 -8.47 -14.74
C ILE A 60 1.34 -8.23 -15.65
N SER A 61 1.42 -9.00 -16.73
CA SER A 61 2.54 -8.96 -17.70
C SER A 61 2.28 -8.12 -18.94
N PHE A 62 1.10 -7.50 -19.08
CA PHE A 62 0.79 -6.67 -20.24
C PHE A 62 1.85 -5.57 -20.39
N ASN A 63 2.53 -5.60 -21.52
CA ASN A 63 3.51 -4.60 -21.89
C ASN A 63 3.66 -4.62 -23.40
N ALA A 64 3.77 -3.46 -24.01
CA ALA A 64 4.17 -3.34 -25.40
C ALA A 64 5.53 -2.62 -25.47
N PRO A 65 6.33 -2.86 -26.52
CA PRO A 65 7.64 -2.22 -26.65
C PRO A 65 7.51 -0.70 -26.76
N ALA A 66 8.32 0.04 -26.02
CA ALA A 66 8.50 1.49 -26.14
C ALA A 66 9.75 1.78 -26.98
N GLY A 67 9.72 1.45 -28.28
CA GLY A 67 10.87 1.64 -29.16
C GLY A 67 12.09 0.81 -28.74
N LEU A 68 13.30 1.35 -28.95
CA LEU A 68 14.57 0.68 -28.64
C LEU A 68 14.95 0.70 -27.15
N ASP A 69 14.29 1.56 -26.35
CA ASP A 69 14.72 1.89 -24.98
C ASP A 69 13.81 1.31 -23.87
N GLY A 70 13.07 0.26 -24.18
CA GLY A 70 12.44 -0.59 -23.16
C GLY A 70 10.94 -0.75 -23.33
N MET A 71 10.24 -0.78 -22.20
CA MET A 71 8.83 -1.17 -22.11
C MET A 71 7.92 0.04 -21.88
N LEU A 72 6.70 0.01 -22.42
CA LEU A 72 5.75 1.13 -22.29
C LEU A 72 5.28 1.36 -20.85
N VAL A 73 5.19 0.31 -20.04
CA VAL A 73 4.70 0.39 -18.66
C VAL A 73 5.72 -0.21 -17.71
N SER A 74 6.17 0.59 -16.73
CA SER A 74 7.07 0.17 -15.66
C SER A 74 6.55 -1.09 -14.96
N ASP A 75 7.45 -2.00 -14.61
CA ASP A 75 7.10 -3.17 -13.79
C ASP A 75 6.96 -2.80 -12.30
N LYS A 76 7.80 -1.87 -11.84
CA LYS A 76 7.74 -1.32 -10.50
C LYS A 76 6.54 -0.40 -10.35
N VAL A 77 5.76 -0.65 -9.31
CA VAL A 77 4.61 0.14 -8.88
C VAL A 77 4.83 0.60 -7.44
N THR A 78 4.82 1.91 -7.23
CA THR A 78 4.80 2.50 -5.90
C THR A 78 3.36 2.54 -5.40
N ILE A 79 3.15 2.12 -4.16
CA ILE A 79 1.87 2.17 -3.46
C ILE A 79 2.04 3.15 -2.31
N GLU A 80 1.13 4.13 -2.25
CA GLU A 80 1.04 5.12 -1.18
C GLU A 80 -0.35 5.02 -0.55
N LEU A 81 -0.38 4.99 0.77
CA LEU A 81 -1.58 4.94 1.60
C LEU A 81 -1.61 6.18 2.48
N GLU A 82 -2.71 6.90 2.44
CA GLU A 82 -3.04 7.98 3.38
C GLU A 82 -4.27 7.52 4.17
N ILE A 83 -4.12 7.40 5.48
CA ILE A 83 -5.08 6.71 6.35
C ILE A 83 -5.53 7.65 7.45
N GLU A 84 -6.84 7.79 7.58
CA GLU A 84 -7.49 8.44 8.70
C GLU A 84 -8.45 7.44 9.36
N ALA A 85 -8.25 7.17 10.65
CA ALA A 85 -9.03 6.22 11.41
C ALA A 85 -9.75 6.91 12.58
N VAL A 86 -10.99 6.50 12.81
CA VAL A 86 -11.77 6.84 14.01
C VAL A 86 -11.83 5.61 14.93
N PRO A 87 -11.89 5.78 16.26
CA PRO A 87 -12.14 4.69 17.18
C PRO A 87 -13.42 3.93 16.81
N ALA A 88 -13.37 2.59 16.95
CA ALA A 88 -14.56 1.77 16.85
C ALA A 88 -15.51 2.03 18.05
N GLU A 89 -16.82 1.91 17.81
CA GLU A 89 -17.86 1.97 18.83
C GLU A 89 -17.86 0.73 19.76
#